data_AF-H8G447-F1
#
_entry.id   AF-H8G447-F1
#
_cell.length_a   1.000
_cell.length_b   1.000
_cell.length_c   1.000
_cell.angle_alpha   90.00
_cell.angle_beta   90.00
_cell.angle_gamma   90.00
#
_symmetry.space_group_name_H-M   'P 1'
#
loop_
_entity.id
_entity.type
_entity.pdbx_description
1 polymer ?
#
loop_
_entity_poly.entity_id
_entity_poly.type
_entity_poly.pdbx_seq_one_letter_code
_entity_poly.pdbx_strand_id
1 'polypeptide(L)'
;MLSLMGFLTIGVILAVLLSNRVAAVVALAGVPILGGLIAGFSPAEIGGFVSDGLGGVVGVTTMFVFAIIYFGLMRDAGMFDPIIDRIVSLAGNAPVTVCVATTLLACAAHLDGAGATTFLITIPAMLPLFDRLGMSRLVLTTCV
;
A
#
# COMPACT_ATOMS: atom_id res chain seq x y z
N MET A 1 -24.04 19.84 16.25
CA MET A 1 -24.73 19.12 15.15
C MET A 1 -23.72 18.63 14.11
N LEU A 2 -22.88 19.51 13.54
CA LEU A 2 -21.84 19.10 12.57
C LEU A 2 -20.80 18.11 13.14
N SER A 3 -20.39 18.26 14.40
CA SER A 3 -19.49 17.31 15.07
C SER A 3 -20.06 15.90 15.16
N LEU A 4 -21.35 15.77 15.51
CA LEU A 4 -22.06 14.49 15.54
C LEU A 4 -22.07 13.83 14.16
N MET A 5 -22.31 14.62 13.11
CA MET A 5 -22.27 14.13 11.73
C MET A 5 -20.87 13.66 11.33
N GLY A 6 -19.81 14.39 11.71
CA GLY A 6 -18.43 13.96 11.48
C GLY A 6 -18.13 12.60 12.12
N PHE A 7 -18.51 12.39 13.39
CA PHE A 7 -18.36 11.10 14.05
C PHE A 7 -19.19 9.98 13.38
N LEU A 8 -20.41 10.29 12.95
CA LEU A 8 -21.27 9.36 12.21
C LEU A 8 -20.63 8.97 10.88
N THR A 9 -20.10 9.92 10.12
CA THR A 9 -19.41 9.68 8.85
C THR A 9 -18.20 8.76 9.06
N ILE A 10 -17.38 8.99 10.09
CA ILE A 10 -16.26 8.09 10.44
C ILE A 10 -16.79 6.70 10.80
N GLY A 11 -17.84 6.59 11.62
CA GLY A 11 -18.45 5.32 11.98
C GLY A 11 -18.96 4.54 10.77
N VAL A 12 -19.59 5.20 9.81
CA VAL A 12 -20.06 4.60 8.56
C VAL A 12 -18.88 4.15 7.70
N ILE A 13 -17.82 4.96 7.56
CA ILE A 13 -16.61 4.55 6.84
C ILE A 13 -16.06 3.26 7.43
N LEU A 14 -15.88 3.20 8.76
CA LEU A 14 -15.36 2.02 9.44
C LEU A 14 -16.28 0.80 9.25
N ALA A 15 -17.60 0.97 9.39
CA ALA A 15 -18.56 -0.12 9.19
C ALA A 15 -18.52 -0.66 7.75
N VAL A 16 -18.44 0.21 6.75
CA VAL A 16 -18.37 -0.18 5.34
C VAL A 16 -17.04 -0.88 5.03
N LEU A 17 -15.91 -0.36 5.53
CA LEU A 17 -14.60 -0.99 5.35
C LEU A 17 -14.52 -2.36 6.01
N LEU A 18 -14.96 -2.48 7.26
CA LEU A 18 -14.95 -3.75 8.00
C LEU A 18 -15.93 -4.78 7.43
N SER A 19 -16.93 -4.35 6.66
CA SER A 19 -17.82 -5.27 5.95
C SER A 19 -17.10 -6.06 4.84
N ASN A 20 -15.94 -5.59 4.36
CA ASN A 20 -15.20 -6.16 3.22
C ASN A 20 -16.05 -6.31 1.92
N ARG A 21 -17.19 -5.61 1.81
CA ARG A 21 -18.07 -5.69 0.63
C ARG A 21 -17.86 -4.58 -0.39
N VAL A 22 -17.11 -3.55 -0.04
CA VAL A 22 -16.92 -2.34 -0.85
C VAL A 22 -15.42 -2.05 -0.92
N ALA A 23 -14.94 -1.63 -2.10
CA ALA A 23 -13.56 -1.20 -2.26
C ALA A 23 -13.25 -0.01 -1.34
N ALA A 24 -12.08 -0.02 -0.71
CA ALA A 24 -11.71 1.00 0.27
C ALA A 24 -11.78 2.43 -0.29
N VAL A 25 -11.35 2.63 -1.54
CA VAL A 25 -11.41 3.93 -2.23
C VAL A 25 -12.85 4.44 -2.34
N VAL A 26 -13.81 3.56 -2.64
CA VAL A 26 -15.23 3.94 -2.77
C VAL A 26 -15.79 4.35 -1.41
N ALA A 27 -15.45 3.63 -0.35
CA ALA A 27 -15.88 3.97 1.01
C ALA A 27 -15.26 5.30 1.48
N LEU A 28 -13.94 5.46 1.31
CA LEU A 28 -13.19 6.64 1.76
C LEU A 28 -13.53 7.91 0.98
N ALA A 29 -13.85 7.82 -0.31
CA ALA A 29 -14.24 8.98 -1.11
C ALA A 29 -15.76 9.24 -1.06
N GLY A 30 -16.57 8.19 -1.23
CA GLY A 30 -18.02 8.33 -1.39
C GLY A 30 -18.75 8.68 -0.10
N VAL A 31 -18.36 8.09 1.04
CA VAL A 31 -19.07 8.31 2.31
C VAL A 31 -18.93 9.76 2.81
N PRO A 32 -17.76 10.42 2.77
CA PRO A 32 -17.65 11.84 3.10
C PRO A 32 -18.49 12.75 2.20
N ILE A 33 -18.55 12.47 0.89
CA ILE A 33 -19.35 13.25 -0.06
C ILE A 33 -20.84 13.15 0.29
N LEU A 34 -21.34 11.93 0.52
CA LEU A 34 -22.72 11.71 0.95
C LEU A 34 -23.00 12.34 2.32
N GLY A 35 -22.06 12.22 3.26
CA GLY A 35 -22.14 12.84 4.58
C GLY A 35 -22.26 14.37 4.51
N GLY A 36 -21.48 15.00 3.63
CA GLY A 36 -21.55 16.44 3.36
C GLY A 36 -22.90 16.86 2.76
N LEU A 37 -23.42 16.09 1.79
CA LEU A 37 -24.74 16.36 1.20
C LEU A 37 -25.86 16.24 2.23
N ILE A 38 -25.85 15.21 3.07
CA ILE A 38 -26.83 15.02 4.15
C ILE A 38 -26.72 16.12 5.21
N ALA A 39 -25.52 16.66 5.43
CA ALA A 39 -25.28 17.77 6.34
C ALA A 39 -25.79 19.12 5.81
N GLY A 40 -26.28 19.17 4.57
CA GLY A 40 -26.85 20.36 3.94
C GLY A 40 -25.84 21.22 3.19
N PHE A 41 -24.61 20.74 2.97
CA PHE A 41 -23.63 21.47 2.16
C PHE A 41 -23.97 21.35 0.67
N SER A 42 -23.76 22.46 -0.05
CA SER A 42 -23.91 22.49 -1.49
C SER A 42 -22.77 21.71 -2.19
N PRO A 43 -23.00 21.21 -3.43
CA PRO A 43 -21.93 20.58 -4.20
C PRO A 43 -20.69 21.46 -4.40
N ALA A 44 -20.87 22.79 -4.45
CA ALA A 44 -19.77 23.74 -4.57
C ALA A 44 -18.90 23.78 -3.29
N GLU A 45 -19.52 23.80 -2.11
CA GLU A 45 -18.81 23.77 -0.83
C GLU A 45 -18.07 22.44 -0.63
N ILE A 46 -18.72 21.31 -0.96
CA ILE A 46 -18.08 19.99 -0.91
C ILE A 46 -16.88 19.95 -1.86
N GLY A 47 -17.00 20.51 -3.06
CA GLY A 47 -15.88 20.66 -3.98
C GLY A 47 -14.72 21.47 -3.38
N GLY A 48 -15.03 22.54 -2.63
CA GLY A 48 -14.06 23.31 -1.85
C GLY A 48 -13.34 22.44 -0.82
N PHE A 49 -14.08 21.69 0.01
CA PHE A 49 -13.49 20.80 1.02
C PHE A 49 -12.59 19.72 0.39
N VAL A 50 -12.99 19.18 -0.76
CA VAL A 50 -12.17 18.22 -1.52
C VAL A 50 -10.90 18.89 -2.03
N SER A 51 -11.00 20.09 -2.61
CA SER A 51 -9.84 20.84 -3.11
C SER A 51 -8.85 21.16 -1.98
N ASP A 52 -9.34 21.61 -0.83
CA ASP A 52 -8.51 21.93 0.33
C ASP A 52 -7.83 20.67 0.88
N GLY A 53 -8.58 19.56 0.97
CA GLY A 53 -8.05 18.26 1.38
C GLY A 53 -6.97 17.75 0.42
N LEU A 54 -7.22 17.84 -0.89
CA LEU A 54 -6.25 17.48 -1.92
C LEU A 54 -5.00 18.37 -1.84
N GLY A 55 -5.16 19.69 -1.70
CA GLY A 55 -4.05 20.63 -1.57
C GLY A 55 -3.09 20.26 -0.44
N GLY A 56 -3.61 19.72 0.67
CA GLY A 56 -2.80 19.26 1.81
C GLY A 56 -2.00 17.97 1.56
N VAL A 57 -2.37 17.14 0.58
CA VAL A 57 -1.74 15.83 0.34
C VAL A 57 -1.04 15.70 -1.01
N VAL A 58 -1.31 16.59 -1.97
CA VAL A 58 -0.80 16.52 -3.35
C VAL A 58 0.72 16.31 -3.38
N GLY A 59 1.50 17.07 -2.61
CA GLY A 59 2.97 16.92 -2.62
C GLY A 59 3.44 15.53 -2.17
N VAL A 60 2.82 14.98 -1.12
CA VAL A 60 3.10 13.63 -0.63
C VAL A 60 2.70 12.58 -1.66
N THR A 61 1.50 12.72 -2.25
CA THR A 61 1.03 11.82 -3.31
C THR A 61 1.94 11.86 -4.54
N THR A 62 2.37 13.05 -4.99
CA THR A 62 3.30 13.19 -6.12
C THR A 62 4.64 12.52 -5.83
N MET A 63 5.18 12.67 -4.61
CA MET A 63 6.40 11.99 -4.19
C MET A 63 6.24 10.46 -4.26
N PHE A 64 5.12 9.92 -3.79
CA PHE A 64 4.83 8.48 -3.87
C PHE A 64 4.72 7.99 -5.32
N VAL A 65 4.01 8.71 -6.18
CA VAL A 65 3.89 8.35 -7.60
C VAL A 65 5.26 8.37 -8.28
N PHE A 66 6.05 9.42 -8.03
CA PHE A 66 7.42 9.51 -8.53
C PHE A 66 8.27 8.34 -8.04
N ALA A 67 8.27 8.07 -6.74
CA ALA A 67 9.02 6.98 -6.15
C ALA A 67 8.62 5.63 -6.77
N ILE A 68 7.33 5.35 -6.90
CA ILE A 68 6.83 4.10 -7.48
C ILE A 68 7.36 3.89 -8.89
N ILE A 69 7.30 4.92 -9.72
CA ILE A 69 7.77 4.85 -11.11
C ILE A 69 9.30 4.75 -11.16
N TYR A 70 10.02 5.54 -10.36
CA TYR A 70 11.49 5.56 -10.31
C TYR A 70 12.06 4.23 -9.85
N PHE A 71 11.61 3.72 -8.70
CA PHE A 71 12.03 2.41 -8.17
C PHE A 71 11.56 1.25 -9.04
N GLY A 72 10.37 1.36 -9.65
CA GLY A 72 9.91 0.43 -10.68
C GLY A 72 10.85 0.36 -11.88
N LEU A 73 11.31 1.51 -12.39
CA LEU A 73 12.25 1.59 -13.50
C LEU A 73 13.64 1.05 -13.12
N MET A 74 14.13 1.36 -11.92
CA MET A 74 15.41 0.81 -11.44
C MET A 74 15.38 -0.71 -11.28
N ARG A 75 14.23 -1.27 -10.87
CA ARG A 75 13.99 -2.71 -10.87
C ARG A 75 14.05 -3.28 -12.29
N ASP A 76 13.36 -2.68 -13.25
CA ASP A 76 13.40 -3.14 -14.66
C ASP A 76 14.80 -3.02 -15.28
N ALA A 77 15.62 -2.08 -14.79
CA ALA A 77 17.02 -1.93 -15.20
C ALA A 77 17.99 -2.91 -14.51
N GLY A 78 17.53 -3.75 -13.58
CA GLY A 78 18.36 -4.74 -12.87
C GLY A 78 19.21 -4.16 -11.72
N MET A 79 18.94 -2.94 -11.25
CA MET A 79 19.71 -2.33 -10.16
C MET A 79 19.69 -3.18 -8.87
N PHE A 80 18.56 -3.86 -8.61
CA PHE A 80 18.36 -4.64 -7.41
C PHE A 80 18.94 -6.06 -7.48
N ASP A 81 19.32 -6.55 -8.66
CA ASP A 81 19.78 -7.92 -8.87
C ASP A 81 20.96 -8.31 -7.96
N PRO A 82 22.02 -7.48 -7.78
CA PRO A 82 23.13 -7.83 -6.90
C PRO A 82 22.73 -7.92 -5.42
N ILE A 83 21.71 -7.18 -4.99
CA ILE A 83 21.19 -7.22 -3.62
C ILE A 83 20.36 -8.49 -3.44
N ILE A 84 19.50 -8.79 -4.41
CA ILE A 84 18.68 -10.00 -4.45
C ILE A 84 19.57 -11.24 -4.41
N ASP A 85 20.58 -11.33 -5.27
CA ASP A 85 21.48 -12.49 -5.33
C ASP A 85 22.22 -12.72 -4.01
N ARG A 86 22.68 -11.66 -3.35
CA ARG A 86 23.31 -11.75 -2.02
C ARG A 86 22.32 -12.27 -0.97
N ILE A 87 21.12 -11.72 -0.92
CA ILE A 87 20.12 -12.10 0.07
C ILE A 87 19.63 -13.54 -0.17
N VAL A 88 19.39 -13.92 -1.43
CA VAL A 88 19.01 -15.29 -1.82
C VAL A 88 20.13 -16.28 -1.50
N SER A 89 21.40 -15.90 -1.69
CA SER A 89 22.53 -16.75 -1.31
C SER A 89 22.62 -17.01 0.19
N LEU A 90 22.14 -16.06 1.03
CA LEU A 90 22.07 -16.20 2.48
C LEU A 90 20.83 -16.98 2.96
N ALA A 91 19.80 -17.08 2.14
CA ALA A 91 18.53 -17.72 2.50
C ALA A 91 18.66 -19.23 2.75
N GLY A 92 19.61 -19.91 2.10
CA GLY A 92 19.85 -21.34 2.26
C GLY A 92 18.61 -22.20 1.95
N ASN A 93 18.45 -23.31 2.68
CA ASN A 93 17.34 -24.27 2.48
C ASN A 93 16.34 -24.32 3.65
N ALA A 94 16.57 -23.58 4.74
CA ALA A 94 15.68 -23.61 5.89
C ALA A 94 14.54 -22.58 5.72
N PRO A 95 13.27 -22.96 5.94
CA PRO A 95 12.14 -22.03 5.79
C PRO A 95 12.29 -20.75 6.62
N VAL A 96 12.88 -20.84 7.82
CA VAL A 96 13.09 -19.69 8.71
C VAL A 96 14.08 -18.68 8.12
N THR A 97 15.21 -19.15 7.57
CA THR A 97 16.22 -18.26 6.98
C THR A 97 15.71 -17.60 5.71
N VAL A 98 14.88 -18.31 4.94
CA VAL A 98 14.18 -17.74 3.77
C VAL A 98 13.20 -16.64 4.16
N CYS A 99 12.41 -16.83 5.22
CA CYS A 99 11.50 -15.79 5.73
C CYS A 99 12.28 -14.55 6.17
N VAL A 100 13.38 -14.71 6.92
CA VAL A 100 14.23 -13.58 7.36
C VAL A 100 14.83 -12.86 6.16
N ALA A 101 15.38 -13.59 5.19
CA ALA A 101 15.91 -13.03 3.95
C ALA A 101 14.83 -12.24 3.17
N THR A 102 13.62 -12.77 3.09
CA THR A 102 12.48 -12.12 2.44
C THR A 102 12.13 -10.80 3.10
N THR A 103 12.05 -10.78 4.44
CA THR A 103 11.75 -9.56 5.19
C THR A 103 12.87 -8.53 5.08
N LEU A 104 14.14 -8.95 5.09
CA LEU A 104 15.26 -8.04 4.86
C LEU A 104 15.23 -7.42 3.45
N LEU A 105 14.89 -8.23 2.43
CA LEU A 105 14.71 -7.73 1.07
C LEU A 105 13.52 -6.75 0.99
N ALA A 106 12.40 -7.06 1.64
CA ALA A 106 11.26 -6.15 1.75
C ALA A 106 11.66 -4.82 2.40
N CYS A 107 12.37 -4.84 3.54
CA CYS A 107 12.86 -3.62 4.18
C CYS A 107 13.78 -2.80 3.26
N ALA A 108 14.66 -3.46 2.50
CA ALA A 108 15.54 -2.79 1.54
C ALA A 108 14.77 -2.20 0.35
N ALA A 109 13.73 -2.89 -0.12
CA ALA A 109 12.85 -2.42 -1.20
C ALA A 109 11.86 -1.35 -0.75
N HIS A 110 11.55 -1.27 0.55
CA HIS A 110 10.60 -0.32 1.14
C HIS A 110 11.23 1.02 1.53
N LEU A 111 12.48 1.30 1.13
CA LEU A 111 13.16 2.56 1.45
C LEU A 111 12.44 3.81 0.90
N ASP A 112 11.53 3.62 -0.05
CA ASP A 112 10.69 4.66 -0.62
C ASP A 112 9.32 4.83 0.08
N GLY A 113 9.04 3.98 1.08
CA GLY A 113 7.79 3.94 1.84
C GLY A 113 6.57 3.48 1.04
N ALA A 114 6.75 3.03 -0.21
CA ALA A 114 5.65 2.61 -1.07
C ALA A 114 5.50 1.09 -1.03
N GLY A 115 4.39 0.58 -0.47
CA GLY A 115 4.15 -0.86 -0.46
C GLY A 115 4.13 -1.49 -1.86
N ALA A 116 3.64 -0.75 -2.86
CA ALA A 116 3.55 -1.25 -4.24
C ALA A 116 4.92 -1.62 -4.83
N THR A 117 5.95 -0.78 -4.66
CA THR A 117 7.31 -1.08 -5.14
C THR A 117 7.92 -2.24 -4.38
N THR A 118 7.70 -2.30 -3.07
CA THR A 118 8.15 -3.40 -2.22
C THR A 118 7.61 -4.74 -2.72
N PHE A 119 6.30 -4.82 -3.02
CA PHE A 119 5.71 -6.03 -3.58
C PHE A 119 6.25 -6.35 -4.98
N LEU A 120 6.40 -5.34 -5.85
CA LEU A 120 6.91 -5.52 -7.22
C LEU A 120 8.37 -5.99 -7.27
N ILE A 121 9.17 -5.66 -6.25
CA ILE A 121 10.58 -6.09 -6.15
C ILE A 121 10.68 -7.44 -5.43
N THR A 122 10.10 -7.55 -4.22
CA THR A 122 10.36 -8.67 -3.33
C THR A 122 9.62 -9.94 -3.74
N ILE A 123 8.37 -9.84 -4.23
CA ILE A 123 7.60 -11.04 -4.60
C ILE A 123 8.25 -11.78 -5.78
N PRO A 124 8.55 -11.15 -6.94
CA PRO A 124 9.15 -11.87 -8.07
C PRO A 124 10.53 -12.46 -7.73
N ALA A 125 11.30 -11.77 -6.88
CA ALA A 125 12.61 -12.24 -6.43
C ALA A 125 12.52 -13.49 -5.55
N MET A 126 11.57 -13.54 -4.61
CA MET A 126 11.48 -14.62 -3.62
C MET A 126 10.51 -15.75 -4.01
N LEU A 127 9.54 -15.50 -4.89
CA LEU A 127 8.54 -16.48 -5.28
C LEU A 127 9.14 -17.78 -5.83
N PRO A 128 10.16 -17.77 -6.73
CA PRO A 128 10.79 -19.01 -7.21
C PRO A 128 11.43 -19.83 -6.09
N LEU A 129 11.97 -19.17 -5.05
CA LEU A 129 12.58 -19.83 -3.91
C LEU A 129 11.52 -20.47 -2.99
N PHE A 130 10.44 -19.75 -2.72
CA PHE A 130 9.30 -20.29 -1.97
C PHE A 130 8.68 -21.50 -2.67
N ASP A 131 8.45 -21.42 -3.97
CA ASP A 131 7.88 -22.51 -4.77
C ASP A 131 8.82 -23.74 -4.79
N ARG A 132 10.15 -23.54 -4.91
CA ARG A 132 11.14 -24.63 -4.87
C ARG A 132 11.18 -25.37 -3.53
N LEU A 133 10.99 -24.66 -2.42
CA LEU A 133 11.01 -25.21 -1.07
C LEU A 133 9.62 -25.71 -0.61
N GLY A 134 8.60 -25.60 -1.45
CA GLY A 134 7.22 -25.96 -1.10
C GLY A 134 6.62 -25.07 0.00
N MET A 135 7.12 -23.85 0.16
CA MET A 135 6.66 -22.91 1.17
C MET A 135 5.35 -22.23 0.73
N SER A 136 4.49 -21.91 1.68
CA SER A 136 3.22 -21.23 1.41
C SER A 136 3.43 -19.80 0.90
N ARG A 137 2.78 -19.46 -0.21
CA ARG A 137 2.75 -18.08 -0.75
C ARG A 137 2.10 -17.08 0.21
N LEU A 138 1.26 -17.54 1.15
CA LEU A 138 0.73 -16.68 2.22
C LEU A 138 1.82 -16.22 3.19
N VAL A 139 2.82 -17.07 3.43
CA VAL A 139 3.96 -16.71 4.28
C VAL A 139 4.81 -15.67 3.55
N LEU A 140 5.00 -15.80 2.23
CA LEU A 140 5.66 -14.77 1.41
C LEU A 140 4.97 -13.42 1.58
N THR A 141 3.64 -13.34 1.38
CA THR A 141 2.88 -12.08 1.55
C THR A 141 2.87 -11.55 2.98
N THR A 142 3.21 -12.37 3.98
CA THR A 142 3.33 -11.92 5.37
C THR A 142 4.74 -11.39 5.66
N CYS A 143 5.75 -11.90 4.96
CA CYS A 143 7.14 -11.48 5.11
C CYS A 143 7.46 -10.18 4.36
N VAL A 144 6.71 -9.89 3.30
CA VAL A 144 6.78 -8.63 2.52
C VAL A 144 5.85 -7.59 3.11
#